data_AF-A0A8E0I4R5-F1
#
_entry.id   AF-A0A8E0I4R5-F1
#
_cell.length_a   1.000
_cell.length_b   1.000
_cell.length_c   1.000
_cell.angle_alpha   90.00
_cell.angle_beta   90.00
_cell.angle_gamma   90.00
#
_symmetry.space_group_name_H-M   'P 1'
#
loop_
_entity.id
_entity.type
_entity.pdbx_description
1 polymer ?
#
loop_
_entity_poly.entity_id
_entity_poly.type
_entity_poly.pdbx_seq_one_letter_code
_entity_poly.pdbx_strand_id
1 'polypeptide(L)'
;MKLNTLLQRLDQTVPLAFDTSLQNPEITSLQFDDDMTLSPHPTSLYLAVSADQTITLTGSVGKTAQLSLCAQTQLKNESQLAQLFDRAGCLLTSETSLQAQVNQLAIKAITEDFDTILNQAARTLGNPLIVLDLVGQPVAQSTQAPAISDLTAPAITSVQVQQALKKFRPAKDLIPQVILIQQSQLPLLLLCLPLAYRNNALGYLVMPACVRPLTAEQTAFFKAEAKIITSSLIKNRMMPTAASKRDQLLTMLLTEQQSGTFAAQFAKEHATLPTSMVLIKGEPRAGQSLAALKERLKYLLTPLFSQTLITLYHHQCLALVSVACQLTTTLNLKLI
;
A
#
# COMPACT_ATOMS: atom_id res chain seq x y z
N MET A 1 -15.96 -25.60 0.25
CA MET A 1 -14.96 -26.55 0.82
C MET A 1 -15.52 -27.19 2.09
N LYS A 2 -15.25 -28.47 2.38
CA LYS A 2 -15.72 -29.13 3.62
C LYS A 2 -15.07 -28.56 4.89
N LEU A 3 -15.84 -28.36 5.96
CA LEU A 3 -15.41 -27.77 7.23
C LEU A 3 -14.14 -28.42 7.79
N ASN A 4 -14.10 -29.74 7.98
CA ASN A 4 -12.95 -30.42 8.57
C ASN A 4 -11.69 -30.25 7.72
N THR A 5 -11.83 -30.28 6.38
CA THR A 5 -10.71 -30.03 5.45
C THR A 5 -10.23 -28.60 5.53
N LEU A 6 -11.14 -27.63 5.66
CA LEU A 6 -10.80 -26.22 5.83
C LEU A 6 -10.02 -26.01 7.14
N LEU A 7 -10.53 -26.52 8.27
CA LEU A 7 -9.88 -26.39 9.58
C LEU A 7 -8.48 -27.02 9.60
N GLN A 8 -8.32 -28.23 9.04
CA GLN A 8 -7.01 -28.87 8.89
C GLN A 8 -6.02 -28.05 8.05
N ARG A 9 -6.48 -27.38 6.99
CA ARG A 9 -5.62 -26.53 6.14
C ARG A 9 -5.32 -25.17 6.76
N LEU A 10 -6.19 -24.66 7.63
CA LEU A 10 -5.95 -23.45 8.42
C LEU A 10 -4.95 -23.72 9.55
N ASP A 11 -5.04 -24.90 10.19
CA ASP A 11 -4.13 -25.36 11.25
C ASP A 11 -2.66 -25.40 10.80
N GLN A 12 -2.41 -25.71 9.53
CA GLN A 12 -1.08 -25.66 8.91
C GLN A 12 -0.44 -24.26 8.92
N THR A 13 -1.23 -23.19 9.08
CA THR A 13 -0.75 -21.81 9.12
C THR A 13 -0.77 -21.26 10.54
N VAL A 14 -1.87 -21.43 11.26
CA VAL A 14 -2.02 -21.01 12.66
C VAL A 14 -2.56 -22.20 13.44
N PRO A 15 -1.89 -22.67 14.51
CA PRO A 15 -2.37 -23.84 15.26
C PRO A 15 -3.79 -23.62 15.80
N LEU A 16 -4.72 -24.50 15.43
CA LEU A 16 -6.13 -24.47 15.81
C LEU A 16 -6.46 -25.71 16.63
N ALA A 17 -7.17 -25.53 17.75
CA ALA A 17 -7.84 -26.62 18.46
C ALA A 17 -9.27 -26.73 17.91
N PHE A 18 -9.61 -27.86 17.28
CA PHE A 18 -10.94 -28.10 16.72
C PHE A 18 -11.39 -29.54 16.94
N ASP A 19 -12.71 -29.72 17.02
CA ASP A 19 -13.33 -31.03 17.18
C ASP A 19 -13.72 -31.60 15.81
N THR A 20 -13.09 -32.70 15.42
CA THR A 20 -13.37 -33.39 14.15
C THR A 20 -14.71 -34.15 14.15
N SER A 21 -15.36 -34.32 15.30
CA SER A 21 -16.65 -35.00 15.45
C SER A 21 -17.84 -34.13 15.03
N LEU A 22 -17.61 -32.84 14.80
CA LEU A 22 -18.62 -31.91 14.29
C LEU A 22 -19.14 -32.36 12.91
N GLN A 23 -20.39 -31.99 12.61
CA GLN A 23 -20.91 -32.14 11.26
C GLN A 23 -19.96 -31.45 10.26
N ASN A 24 -19.81 -32.03 9.07
CA ASN A 24 -18.88 -31.55 8.05
C ASN A 24 -19.63 -30.90 6.86
N PRO A 25 -20.28 -29.74 7.07
CA PRO A 25 -20.98 -29.03 6.02
C PRO A 25 -19.98 -28.45 5.00
N GLU A 26 -20.52 -28.00 3.89
CA GLU A 26 -19.76 -27.18 2.96
C GLU A 26 -19.73 -25.73 3.45
N ILE A 27 -18.52 -25.21 3.65
CA ILE A 27 -18.25 -23.82 3.98
C ILE A 27 -17.91 -23.06 2.71
N THR A 28 -18.58 -21.93 2.52
CA THR A 28 -18.45 -21.03 1.36
C THR A 28 -17.81 -19.70 1.73
N SER A 29 -17.87 -19.28 3.00
CA SER A 29 -17.25 -18.02 3.44
C SER A 29 -16.73 -18.09 4.88
N LEU A 30 -15.77 -17.22 5.18
CA LEU A 30 -15.29 -16.92 6.53
C LEU A 30 -15.33 -15.40 6.70
N GLN A 31 -15.87 -14.92 7.82
CA GLN A 31 -16.03 -13.49 8.10
C GLN A 31 -15.67 -13.11 9.53
N PHE A 32 -15.23 -11.87 9.73
CA PHE A 32 -14.97 -11.31 11.05
C PHE A 32 -16.27 -10.79 11.66
N ASP A 33 -16.48 -11.14 12.93
CA ASP A 33 -17.66 -10.86 13.75
C ASP A 33 -18.97 -11.50 13.23
N ASP A 34 -19.84 -11.83 14.19
CA ASP A 34 -21.19 -12.27 13.90
C ASP A 34 -22.06 -11.03 13.79
N ASP A 35 -22.37 -10.63 12.56
CA ASP A 35 -23.42 -9.65 12.32
C ASP A 35 -24.77 -10.33 12.63
N MET A 36 -25.08 -10.50 13.92
CA MET A 36 -26.31 -11.08 14.45
C MET A 36 -27.58 -10.41 13.90
N THR A 37 -27.45 -9.24 13.26
CA THR A 37 -28.55 -8.54 12.61
C THR A 37 -28.92 -9.13 11.24
N LEU A 38 -27.97 -9.81 10.58
CA LEU A 38 -28.13 -10.46 9.29
C LEU A 38 -28.05 -11.97 9.49
N SER A 39 -29.22 -12.57 9.74
CA SER A 39 -29.51 -14.02 9.73
C SER A 39 -28.31 -14.91 9.37
N PRO A 40 -27.75 -15.67 10.33
CA PRO A 40 -26.53 -16.45 10.12
C PRO A 40 -26.67 -17.34 8.89
N HIS A 41 -25.70 -17.24 7.98
CA HIS A 41 -25.68 -18.05 6.78
C HIS A 41 -25.22 -19.47 7.15
N PRO A 42 -25.99 -20.52 6.80
CA PRO A 42 -25.74 -21.91 7.19
C PRO A 42 -24.45 -22.52 6.60
N THR A 43 -23.70 -21.74 5.82
CA THR A 43 -22.46 -22.16 5.13
C THR A 43 -21.28 -21.22 5.43
N SER A 44 -21.38 -20.41 6.49
CA SER A 44 -20.37 -19.41 6.87
C SER A 44 -19.71 -19.75 8.21
N LEU A 45 -18.41 -19.49 8.29
CA LEU A 45 -17.66 -19.44 9.54
C LEU A 45 -17.49 -18.00 10.00
N TYR A 46 -17.68 -17.79 11.29
CA TYR A 46 -17.58 -16.50 11.95
C TYR A 46 -16.38 -16.52 12.88
N LEU A 47 -15.52 -15.53 12.74
CA LEU A 47 -14.36 -15.35 13.58
C LEU A 47 -14.63 -14.23 14.58
N ALA A 48 -14.53 -14.55 15.86
CA ALA A 48 -14.54 -13.56 16.94
C ALA A 48 -13.21 -13.58 17.69
N VAL A 49 -12.82 -12.42 18.22
CA VAL A 49 -11.64 -12.27 19.09
C VAL A 49 -12.13 -11.77 20.45
N SER A 50 -11.97 -12.56 21.49
CA SER A 50 -12.35 -12.20 22.85
C SER A 50 -11.30 -11.34 23.55
N ALA A 51 -11.68 -10.73 24.68
CA ALA A 51 -10.82 -9.81 25.44
C ALA A 51 -9.55 -10.47 26.01
N ASP A 52 -9.57 -11.79 26.19
CA ASP A 52 -8.42 -12.61 26.58
C ASP A 52 -7.52 -13.00 25.40
N GLN A 53 -7.76 -12.43 24.21
CA GLN A 53 -7.05 -12.70 22.96
C GLN A 53 -7.25 -14.15 22.44
N THR A 54 -8.35 -14.80 22.80
CA THR A 54 -8.76 -16.05 22.14
C THR A 54 -9.45 -15.74 20.81
N ILE A 55 -8.99 -16.38 19.73
CA ILE A 55 -9.71 -16.43 18.46
C ILE A 55 -10.66 -17.62 18.51
N THR A 56 -11.95 -17.40 18.29
CA THR A 56 -12.95 -18.46 18.16
C THR A 56 -13.55 -18.45 16.75
N LEU A 57 -13.59 -19.62 16.12
CA LEU A 57 -14.32 -19.88 14.89
C LEU A 57 -15.64 -20.56 15.25
N THR A 58 -16.75 -19.91 15.00
CA THR A 58 -18.10 -20.47 15.16
C THR A 58 -18.76 -20.65 13.80
N GLY A 59 -19.64 -21.65 13.68
CA GLY A 59 -20.37 -21.91 12.46
C GLY A 59 -21.82 -22.27 12.77
N SER A 60 -22.73 -21.91 11.87
CA SER A 60 -24.10 -22.39 11.96
C SER A 60 -24.26 -23.68 11.15
N VAL A 61 -25.00 -24.63 11.70
CA VAL A 61 -25.24 -25.93 11.06
C VAL A 61 -26.74 -26.16 10.99
N GLY A 62 -27.29 -26.12 9.77
CA GLY A 62 -28.72 -26.31 9.53
C GLY A 62 -29.55 -25.01 9.53
N LYS A 63 -30.86 -25.13 9.24
CA LYS A 63 -31.78 -23.98 9.09
C LYS A 63 -32.20 -23.32 10.41
N THR A 64 -31.91 -23.94 11.54
CA THR A 64 -32.23 -23.47 12.90
C THR A 64 -30.92 -23.21 13.63
N ALA A 65 -30.28 -22.09 13.31
CA ALA A 65 -28.88 -21.82 13.61
C ALA A 65 -28.64 -21.37 15.06
N GLN A 66 -28.17 -22.30 15.92
CA GLN A 66 -27.26 -21.91 16.99
C GLN A 66 -25.83 -22.01 16.44
N LEU A 67 -25.03 -20.98 16.71
CA LEU A 67 -23.60 -20.99 16.40
C LEU A 67 -22.89 -22.00 17.30
N SER A 68 -22.27 -23.00 16.70
CA SER A 68 -21.45 -23.99 17.41
C SER A 68 -19.98 -23.61 17.27
N LEU A 69 -19.22 -23.73 18.37
CA LEU A 69 -17.77 -23.57 18.34
C LEU A 69 -17.15 -24.66 17.45
N CYS A 70 -16.48 -24.25 16.38
CA CYS A 70 -15.80 -25.14 15.44
C CYS A 70 -14.31 -25.26 15.76
N ALA A 71 -13.66 -24.15 16.10
CA ALA A 71 -12.25 -24.12 16.45
C ALA A 71 -11.91 -22.95 17.36
N GLN A 72 -10.79 -23.05 18.08
CA GLN A 72 -10.25 -21.93 18.84
C GLN A 72 -8.72 -21.94 18.86
N THR A 73 -8.12 -20.77 19.07
CA THR A 73 -6.69 -20.62 19.29
C THR A 73 -6.38 -19.37 20.11
N GLN A 74 -5.24 -19.36 20.79
CA GLN A 74 -4.73 -18.21 21.53
C GLN A 74 -3.87 -17.33 20.61
N LEU A 75 -4.17 -16.04 20.51
CA LEU A 75 -3.31 -15.08 19.81
C LEU A 75 -1.97 -14.98 20.55
N LYS A 76 -0.92 -15.42 19.88
CA LYS A 76 0.47 -15.24 20.27
C LYS A 76 1.06 -13.96 19.68
N ASN A 77 0.52 -13.47 18.56
CA ASN A 77 0.90 -12.21 17.94
C ASN A 77 -0.20 -11.65 17.02
N GLU A 78 -0.18 -10.34 16.78
CA GLU A 78 -1.16 -9.62 15.95
C GLU A 78 -1.23 -10.13 14.50
N SER A 79 -0.15 -10.73 13.98
CA SER A 79 -0.08 -11.22 12.60
C SER A 79 -0.80 -12.54 12.36
N GLN A 80 -1.10 -13.32 13.42
CA GLN A 80 -1.79 -14.61 13.28
C GLN A 80 -3.22 -14.45 12.75
N LEU A 81 -3.93 -13.42 13.20
CA LEU A 81 -5.28 -13.13 12.71
C LEU A 81 -5.25 -12.86 11.20
N ALA A 82 -4.34 -12.00 10.77
CA ALA A 82 -4.10 -11.68 9.36
C ALA A 82 -3.73 -12.91 8.52
N GLN A 83 -2.85 -13.76 9.02
CA GLN A 83 -2.44 -15.00 8.35
C GLN A 83 -3.59 -15.99 8.21
N LEU A 84 -4.46 -16.10 9.22
CA LEU A 84 -5.62 -16.95 9.17
C LEU A 84 -6.62 -16.47 8.11
N PHE A 85 -6.86 -15.15 8.02
CA PHE A 85 -7.71 -14.55 6.98
C PHE A 85 -7.10 -14.68 5.57
N ASP A 86 -5.81 -14.43 5.40
CA ASP A 86 -5.10 -14.60 4.11
C ASP A 86 -5.20 -16.06 3.66
N ARG A 87 -4.93 -17.01 4.56
CA ARG A 87 -5.04 -18.45 4.26
C ARG A 87 -6.47 -18.86 3.94
N ALA A 88 -7.45 -18.41 4.71
CA ALA A 88 -8.86 -18.68 4.44
C ALA A 88 -9.27 -18.13 3.07
N GLY A 89 -8.81 -16.93 2.70
CA GLY A 89 -9.07 -16.32 1.40
C GLY A 89 -8.52 -17.17 0.27
N CYS A 90 -7.27 -17.64 0.38
CA CYS A 90 -6.69 -18.56 -0.61
C CYS A 90 -7.44 -19.89 -0.74
N LEU A 91 -8.10 -20.37 0.31
CA LEU A 91 -8.78 -21.66 0.31
C LEU A 91 -10.25 -21.59 -0.14
N LEU A 92 -10.91 -20.46 0.13
CA LEU A 92 -12.35 -20.29 -0.10
C LEU A 92 -12.66 -19.49 -1.36
N THR A 93 -11.74 -18.67 -1.84
CA THR A 93 -11.93 -17.89 -3.08
C THR A 93 -11.53 -18.70 -4.30
N SER A 94 -12.37 -18.69 -5.34
CA SER A 94 -12.04 -19.32 -6.61
C SER A 94 -10.91 -18.56 -7.32
N GLU A 95 -9.87 -19.27 -7.72
CA GLU A 95 -8.75 -18.68 -8.47
C GLU A 95 -9.21 -18.07 -9.80
N THR A 96 -10.21 -18.68 -10.44
CA THR A 96 -10.78 -18.19 -11.70
C THR A 96 -11.53 -16.86 -11.53
N SER A 97 -12.31 -16.70 -10.46
CA SER A 97 -13.02 -15.44 -10.20
C SER A 97 -12.05 -14.35 -9.77
N LEU A 98 -11.06 -14.70 -8.94
CA LEU A 98 -9.98 -13.79 -8.53
C LEU A 98 -9.23 -13.25 -9.76
N GLN A 99 -8.77 -14.14 -10.64
CA GLN A 99 -8.02 -13.75 -11.82
C GLN A 99 -8.86 -12.95 -12.81
N ALA A 100 -10.13 -13.31 -13.02
CA ALA A 100 -11.04 -12.56 -13.89
C ALA A 100 -11.21 -11.10 -13.42
N GLN A 101 -11.45 -10.90 -12.12
CA GLN A 101 -11.63 -9.57 -11.54
C GLN A 101 -10.34 -8.74 -11.60
N VAL A 102 -9.21 -9.35 -11.24
CA VAL A 102 -7.88 -8.72 -11.29
C VAL A 102 -7.56 -8.29 -12.73
N ASN A 103 -7.84 -9.13 -13.72
CA ASN A 103 -7.63 -8.80 -15.13
C ASN A 103 -8.51 -7.64 -15.58
N GLN A 104 -9.79 -7.62 -15.18
CA GLN A 104 -10.68 -6.50 -15.51
C GLN A 104 -10.16 -5.18 -14.93
N LEU A 105 -9.72 -5.18 -13.67
CA LEU A 105 -9.14 -3.99 -13.05
C LEU A 105 -7.83 -3.59 -13.73
N ALA A 106 -6.98 -4.57 -14.09
CA ALA A 106 -5.71 -4.32 -14.77
C ALA A 106 -5.89 -3.69 -16.15
N ILE A 107 -6.84 -4.19 -16.94
CA ILE A 107 -7.17 -3.65 -18.27
C ILE A 107 -7.64 -2.20 -18.15
N LYS A 108 -8.57 -1.91 -17.21
CA LYS A 108 -9.01 -0.53 -16.95
C LYS A 108 -7.85 0.35 -16.50
N ALA A 109 -6.94 -0.17 -15.67
CA ALA A 109 -5.82 0.60 -15.16
C ALA A 109 -4.81 1.02 -16.24
N ILE A 110 -4.89 0.49 -17.46
CA ILE A 110 -4.11 0.97 -18.60
C ILE A 110 -4.57 2.38 -18.99
N THR A 111 -5.88 2.57 -19.20
CA THR A 111 -6.44 3.77 -19.84
C THR A 111 -7.05 4.76 -18.85
N GLU A 112 -7.61 4.29 -17.75
CA GLU A 112 -8.37 5.13 -16.80
C GLU A 112 -7.48 5.88 -15.81
N ASP A 113 -8.04 6.93 -15.23
CA ASP A 113 -7.42 7.70 -14.14
C ASP A 113 -7.40 6.91 -12.82
N PHE A 114 -6.64 7.40 -11.84
CA PHE A 114 -6.48 6.69 -10.57
C PHE A 114 -7.78 6.59 -9.76
N ASP A 115 -8.57 7.66 -9.72
CA ASP A 115 -9.79 7.71 -8.92
C ASP A 115 -10.83 6.71 -9.43
N THR A 116 -10.94 6.52 -10.75
CA THR A 116 -11.79 5.49 -11.35
C THR A 116 -11.36 4.09 -10.95
N ILE A 117 -10.04 3.82 -10.93
CA ILE A 117 -9.50 2.52 -10.50
C ILE A 117 -9.76 2.27 -9.02
N LEU A 118 -9.50 3.25 -8.16
CA LEU A 118 -9.71 3.13 -6.72
C LEU A 118 -11.20 2.91 -6.39
N ASN A 119 -12.09 3.63 -7.08
CA ASN A 119 -13.53 3.46 -6.94
C ASN A 119 -14.03 2.10 -7.44
N GLN A 120 -13.49 1.60 -8.55
CA GLN A 120 -13.85 0.28 -9.06
C GLN A 120 -13.41 -0.82 -8.07
N ALA A 121 -12.20 -0.74 -7.54
CA ALA A 121 -11.68 -1.66 -6.53
C ALA A 121 -12.53 -1.63 -5.25
N ALA A 122 -12.87 -0.43 -4.75
CA ALA A 122 -13.76 -0.27 -3.59
C ALA A 122 -15.15 -0.90 -3.82
N ARG A 123 -15.71 -0.76 -5.03
CA ARG A 123 -16.98 -1.42 -5.39
C ARG A 123 -16.87 -2.94 -5.42
N THR A 124 -15.78 -3.49 -5.94
CA THR A 124 -15.51 -4.95 -5.92
C THR A 124 -15.45 -5.46 -4.49
N LEU A 125 -14.69 -4.77 -3.64
CA LEU A 125 -14.47 -5.17 -2.26
C LEU A 125 -15.69 -4.89 -1.37
N GLY A 126 -16.60 -4.02 -1.79
CA GLY A 126 -17.81 -3.67 -1.04
C GLY A 126 -17.55 -2.84 0.22
N ASN A 127 -16.32 -2.33 0.39
CA ASN A 127 -15.88 -1.46 1.46
C ASN A 127 -15.00 -0.35 0.85
N PRO A 128 -14.86 0.80 1.53
CA PRO A 128 -14.09 1.90 0.98
C PRO A 128 -12.60 1.64 0.97
N LEU A 129 -11.88 2.33 0.08
CA LEU A 129 -10.43 2.24 -0.03
C LEU A 129 -9.80 3.62 0.15
N ILE A 130 -8.75 3.65 0.95
CA ILE A 130 -8.03 4.88 1.29
C ILE A 130 -6.53 4.60 1.15
N VAL A 131 -5.85 5.48 0.43
CA VAL A 131 -4.40 5.44 0.24
C VAL A 131 -3.78 6.47 1.17
N LEU A 132 -2.90 6.00 2.05
CA LEU A 132 -2.17 6.82 3.01
C LEU A 132 -0.70 6.94 2.59
N ASP A 133 -0.10 8.11 2.78
CA ASP A 133 1.34 8.29 2.64
C ASP A 133 2.12 7.58 3.77
N LEU A 134 3.46 7.65 3.72
CA LEU A 134 4.34 7.06 4.72
C LEU A 134 4.20 7.69 6.12
N VAL A 135 3.60 8.88 6.22
CA VAL A 135 3.33 9.60 7.47
C VAL A 135 1.93 9.26 8.00
N GLY A 136 1.11 8.54 7.23
CA GLY A 136 -0.24 8.13 7.58
C GLY A 136 -1.31 9.17 7.21
N GLN A 137 -1.01 10.11 6.32
CA GLN A 137 -1.97 11.09 5.83
C GLN A 137 -2.69 10.58 4.58
N PRO A 138 -4.01 10.81 4.44
CA PRO A 138 -4.75 10.40 3.25
C PRO A 138 -4.31 11.20 2.02
N VAL A 139 -3.90 10.47 0.99
CA VAL A 139 -3.49 11.02 -0.32
C VAL A 139 -4.61 10.85 -1.35
N ALA A 140 -5.34 9.74 -1.27
CA ALA A 140 -6.47 9.47 -2.13
C ALA A 140 -7.50 8.59 -1.41
N GLN A 141 -8.76 8.71 -1.77
CA GLN A 141 -9.87 7.96 -1.18
C GLN A 141 -10.92 7.64 -2.24
N SER A 142 -11.53 6.46 -2.15
CA SER A 142 -12.69 6.13 -2.97
C SER A 142 -13.87 7.01 -2.56
N THR A 143 -14.69 7.39 -3.52
CA THR A 143 -15.96 8.12 -3.33
C THR A 143 -16.89 7.33 -2.42
N GLN A 144 -17.38 7.99 -1.37
CA GLN A 144 -18.20 7.40 -0.32
C GLN A 144 -19.38 8.31 0.02
N ALA A 145 -20.41 7.73 0.65
CA ALA A 145 -21.46 8.52 1.28
C ALA A 145 -20.88 9.34 2.45
N PRO A 146 -21.33 10.59 2.69
CA PRO A 146 -20.81 11.46 3.75
C PRO A 146 -20.76 10.79 5.12
N ALA A 147 -21.81 10.05 5.49
CA ALA A 147 -21.89 9.33 6.77
C ALA A 147 -20.74 8.33 6.98
N ILE A 148 -20.26 7.68 5.91
CA ILE A 148 -19.14 6.74 5.98
C ILE A 148 -17.81 7.49 6.12
N SER A 149 -17.69 8.65 5.46
CA SER A 149 -16.51 9.51 5.58
C SER A 149 -16.35 10.04 7.01
N ASP A 150 -17.46 10.45 7.65
CA ASP A 150 -17.46 10.97 9.03
C ASP A 150 -17.05 9.90 10.06
N LEU A 151 -17.41 8.64 9.80
CA LEU A 151 -17.00 7.49 10.62
C LEU A 151 -15.50 7.14 10.43
N THR A 152 -15.01 7.17 9.20
CA THR A 152 -13.67 6.65 8.86
C THR A 152 -12.55 7.66 9.04
N ALA A 153 -12.79 8.95 8.77
CA ALA A 153 -11.75 9.98 8.81
C ALA A 153 -11.08 10.14 10.21
N PRO A 154 -11.83 10.18 11.33
CA PRO A 154 -11.22 10.25 12.66
C PRO A 154 -10.46 8.97 13.02
N ALA A 155 -10.92 7.82 12.55
CA ALA A 155 -10.29 6.52 12.81
C ALA A 155 -8.91 6.44 12.14
N ILE A 156 -8.85 6.83 10.88
CA ILE A 156 -7.66 6.71 10.02
C ILE A 156 -6.56 7.67 10.45
N THR A 157 -6.94 8.87 10.89
CA THR A 157 -6.00 9.89 11.37
C THR A 157 -5.61 9.69 12.85
N SER A 158 -6.15 8.65 13.50
CA SER A 158 -5.84 8.36 14.90
C SER A 158 -4.36 7.99 15.11
N VAL A 159 -3.85 8.36 16.28
CA VAL A 159 -2.47 8.02 16.70
C VAL A 159 -2.26 6.50 16.72
N GLN A 160 -3.28 5.73 17.11
CA GLN A 160 -3.22 4.26 17.13
C GLN A 160 -2.92 3.69 15.75
N VAL A 161 -3.63 4.14 14.71
CA VAL A 161 -3.40 3.70 13.33
C VAL A 161 -2.01 4.13 12.85
N GLN A 162 -1.63 5.39 13.06
CA GLN A 162 -0.31 5.87 12.65
C GLN A 162 0.84 5.11 13.31
N GLN A 163 0.70 4.72 14.57
CA GLN A 163 1.70 3.91 15.28
C GLN A 163 1.73 2.46 14.78
N ALA A 164 0.57 1.86 14.49
CA ALA A 164 0.48 0.52 13.93
C ALA A 164 1.11 0.44 12.53
N LEU A 165 0.80 1.39 11.64
CA LEU A 165 1.31 1.45 10.27
C LEU A 165 2.85 1.52 10.22
N LYS A 166 3.50 2.22 11.17
CA LYS A 166 4.98 2.30 11.25
C LYS A 166 5.65 0.93 11.44
N LYS A 167 4.94 -0.05 11.99
CA LYS A 167 5.45 -1.42 12.17
C LYS A 167 5.40 -2.23 10.88
N PHE A 168 4.64 -1.78 9.88
CA PHE A 168 4.42 -2.55 8.66
C PHE A 168 5.62 -2.41 7.74
N ARG A 169 6.17 -3.55 7.32
CA ARG A 169 7.25 -3.62 6.34
C ARG A 169 6.70 -4.19 5.03
N PRO A 170 7.06 -3.63 3.87
CA PRO A 170 6.75 -4.26 2.60
C PRO A 170 7.48 -5.61 2.55
N ALA A 171 6.74 -6.69 2.68
CA ALA A 171 7.23 -8.06 2.60
C ALA A 171 6.93 -8.64 1.21
N LYS A 172 7.74 -9.62 0.80
CA LYS A 172 7.61 -10.29 -0.50
C LYS A 172 6.21 -10.88 -0.73
N ASP A 173 5.57 -11.35 0.33
CA ASP A 173 4.30 -12.07 0.27
C ASP A 173 3.07 -11.17 0.52
N LEU A 174 3.24 -9.84 0.61
CA LEU A 174 2.15 -8.84 0.74
C LEU A 174 1.02 -9.31 1.68
N ILE A 175 1.37 -9.68 2.91
CA ILE A 175 0.39 -10.17 3.88
C ILE A 175 -0.41 -8.96 4.39
N PRO A 176 -1.73 -8.91 4.18
CA PRO A 176 -2.57 -7.86 4.75
C PRO A 176 -2.52 -7.92 6.28
N GLN A 177 -2.56 -6.78 6.95
CA GLN A 177 -2.62 -6.70 8.42
C GLN A 177 -3.98 -6.17 8.85
N VAL A 178 -4.48 -6.66 9.97
CA VAL A 178 -5.77 -6.24 10.54
C VAL A 178 -5.50 -5.37 11.76
N ILE A 179 -6.04 -4.15 11.76
CA ILE A 179 -5.99 -3.24 12.91
C ILE A 179 -7.41 -3.11 13.44
N LEU A 180 -7.62 -3.44 14.72
CA LEU A 180 -8.86 -3.17 15.42
C LEU A 180 -8.76 -1.83 16.15
N ILE A 181 -9.63 -0.88 15.79
CA ILE A 181 -9.75 0.41 16.45
C ILE A 181 -10.94 0.35 17.39
N GLN A 182 -10.69 0.54 18.68
CA GLN A 182 -11.75 0.69 19.66
C GLN A 182 -12.14 2.17 19.73
N GLN A 183 -13.22 2.55 19.05
CA GLN A 183 -13.83 3.87 19.21
C GLN A 183 -14.95 3.82 20.24
N SER A 184 -15.28 4.97 20.83
CA SER A 184 -16.27 5.12 21.91
C SER A 184 -17.68 4.65 21.55
N GLN A 185 -17.98 4.42 20.26
CA GLN A 185 -19.33 4.06 19.78
C GLN A 185 -19.38 2.72 19.05
N LEU A 186 -18.37 2.36 18.23
CA LEU A 186 -18.26 1.03 17.62
C LEU A 186 -16.79 0.66 17.33
N PRO A 187 -16.39 -0.61 17.47
CA PRO A 187 -15.10 -1.08 16.99
C PRO A 187 -15.04 -1.03 15.46
N LEU A 188 -13.98 -0.44 14.90
CA LEU A 188 -13.73 -0.41 13.46
C LEU A 188 -12.52 -1.26 13.11
N LEU A 189 -12.70 -2.21 12.20
CA LEU A 189 -11.61 -3.02 11.65
C LEU A 189 -11.06 -2.36 10.40
N LEU A 190 -9.74 -2.24 10.34
CA LEU A 190 -9.03 -1.82 9.15
C LEU A 190 -8.23 -3.01 8.61
N LEU A 191 -8.42 -3.32 7.32
CA LEU A 191 -7.49 -4.14 6.58
C LEU A 191 -6.45 -3.22 5.93
N CYS A 192 -5.17 -3.48 6.16
CA CYS A 192 -4.08 -2.61 5.76
C CYS A 192 -3.00 -3.38 5.02
N LEU A 193 -2.40 -2.77 3.99
CA LEU A 193 -1.32 -3.39 3.24
C LEU A 193 -0.28 -2.33 2.83
N PRO A 194 1.03 -2.56 3.09
CA PRO A 194 2.07 -1.64 2.69
C PRO A 194 2.22 -1.62 1.16
N LEU A 195 2.20 -0.42 0.58
CA LEU A 195 2.42 -0.20 -0.85
C LEU A 195 3.90 0.03 -1.12
N ALA A 196 4.44 -0.71 -2.08
CA ALA A 196 5.82 -0.54 -2.52
C ALA A 196 5.95 -0.73 -4.02
N TYR A 197 6.83 0.05 -4.65
CA TYR A 197 7.17 -0.07 -6.06
C TYR A 197 8.69 -0.14 -6.22
N ARG A 198 9.17 -1.20 -6.88
CA ARG A 198 10.61 -1.48 -7.06
C ARG A 198 11.41 -1.34 -5.75
N ASN A 199 10.91 -1.96 -4.68
CA ASN A 199 11.47 -1.93 -3.31
C ASN A 199 11.46 -0.55 -2.61
N ASN A 200 10.87 0.48 -3.19
CA ASN A 200 10.63 1.75 -2.51
C ASN A 200 9.25 1.74 -1.86
N ALA A 201 9.19 1.99 -0.55
CA ALA A 201 7.93 2.18 0.14
C ALA A 201 7.25 3.46 -0.37
N LEU A 202 5.96 3.37 -0.68
CA LEU A 202 5.15 4.48 -1.18
C LEU A 202 4.18 5.00 -0.11
N GLY A 203 3.61 4.08 0.66
CA GLY A 203 2.52 4.37 1.58
C GLY A 203 1.81 3.10 2.01
N TYR A 204 0.53 3.23 2.33
CA TYR A 204 -0.32 2.14 2.78
C TYR A 204 -1.67 2.20 2.07
N LEU A 205 -2.19 1.03 1.69
CA LEU A 205 -3.58 0.88 1.29
C LEU A 205 -4.38 0.42 2.50
N VAL A 206 -5.49 1.08 2.77
CA VAL A 206 -6.34 0.83 3.93
C VAL A 206 -7.79 0.65 3.46
N MET A 207 -8.43 -0.39 3.98
CA MET A 207 -9.84 -0.70 3.77
C MET A 207 -10.56 -0.79 5.12
N PRO A 208 -11.32 0.23 5.54
CA PRO A 208 -12.20 0.14 6.70
C PRO A 208 -13.39 -0.80 6.43
N ALA A 209 -13.64 -1.75 7.33
CA ALA A 209 -14.81 -2.63 7.28
C ALA A 209 -16.03 -1.95 7.92
N CYS A 210 -16.54 -0.90 7.28
CA CYS A 210 -17.63 -0.07 7.79
C CYS A 210 -18.95 -0.18 7.01
N VAL A 211 -18.94 -0.85 5.84
CA VAL A 211 -20.16 -1.09 5.04
C VAL A 211 -20.56 -2.55 5.10
N ARG A 212 -19.57 -3.46 5.05
CA ARG A 212 -19.77 -4.90 5.21
C ARG A 212 -18.71 -5.49 6.14
N PRO A 213 -19.05 -6.56 6.90
CA PRO A 213 -18.07 -7.32 7.68
C PRO A 213 -16.90 -7.78 6.81
N LEU A 214 -15.71 -7.85 7.41
CA LEU A 214 -14.51 -8.27 6.71
C LEU A 214 -14.58 -9.77 6.40
N THR A 215 -14.46 -10.14 5.13
CA THR A 215 -14.44 -11.56 4.71
C THR A 215 -13.05 -12.01 4.27
N ALA A 216 -12.81 -13.31 4.36
CA ALA A 216 -11.61 -13.96 3.85
C ALA A 216 -11.45 -13.72 2.33
N GLU A 217 -12.56 -13.72 1.59
CA GLU A 217 -12.56 -13.41 0.16
C GLU A 217 -12.08 -11.98 -0.14
N GLN A 218 -12.60 -10.99 0.59
CA GLN A 218 -12.15 -9.61 0.46
C GLN A 218 -10.65 -9.47 0.71
N THR A 219 -10.08 -10.25 1.63
CA THR A 219 -8.64 -10.24 1.92
C THR A 219 -7.82 -10.71 0.70
N ALA A 220 -8.29 -11.76 0.01
CA ALA A 220 -7.63 -12.26 -1.21
C ALA A 220 -7.72 -11.25 -2.37
N PHE A 221 -8.90 -10.66 -2.62
CA PHE A 221 -9.06 -9.63 -3.63
C PHE A 221 -8.24 -8.37 -3.31
N PHE A 222 -8.27 -7.90 -2.07
CA PHE A 222 -7.54 -6.71 -1.63
C PHE A 222 -6.03 -6.83 -1.91
N LYS A 223 -5.45 -7.99 -1.59
CA LYS A 223 -4.05 -8.31 -1.87
C LYS A 223 -3.75 -8.36 -3.37
N ALA A 224 -4.63 -8.96 -4.16
CA ALA A 224 -4.44 -9.10 -5.60
C ALA A 224 -4.57 -7.74 -6.33
N GLU A 225 -5.58 -6.95 -5.98
CA GLU A 225 -5.84 -5.62 -6.55
C GLU A 225 -4.79 -4.59 -6.14
N ALA A 226 -4.17 -4.73 -4.95
CA ALA A 226 -3.16 -3.80 -4.45
C ALA A 226 -2.00 -3.56 -5.42
N LYS A 227 -1.57 -4.57 -6.20
CA LYS A 227 -0.51 -4.41 -7.22
C LYS A 227 -0.94 -3.51 -8.37
N ILE A 228 -2.19 -3.61 -8.79
CA ILE A 228 -2.77 -2.80 -9.86
C ILE A 228 -2.97 -1.37 -9.36
N ILE A 229 -3.52 -1.21 -8.15
CA ILE A 229 -3.68 0.08 -7.49
C ILE A 229 -2.32 0.77 -7.35
N THR A 230 -1.30 0.05 -6.90
CA THR A 230 0.08 0.57 -6.79
C THR A 230 0.62 1.03 -8.14
N SER A 231 0.46 0.22 -9.18
CA SER A 231 0.93 0.57 -10.53
C SER A 231 0.19 1.80 -11.07
N SER A 232 -1.11 1.91 -10.81
CA SER A 232 -1.94 3.06 -11.19
C SER A 232 -1.58 4.34 -10.41
N LEU A 233 -1.27 4.23 -9.11
CA LEU A 233 -0.75 5.34 -8.29
C LEU A 233 0.52 5.94 -8.90
N ILE A 234 1.44 5.08 -9.34
CA ILE A 234 2.69 5.51 -9.98
C ILE A 234 2.41 6.11 -11.36
N LYS A 235 1.60 5.43 -12.19
CA LYS A 235 1.22 5.90 -13.53
C LYS A 235 0.65 7.33 -13.48
N ASN A 236 -0.27 7.57 -12.57
CA ASN A 236 -0.98 8.83 -12.42
C ASN A 236 -0.25 9.84 -11.51
N ARG A 237 0.97 9.52 -11.03
CA ARG A 237 1.79 10.39 -10.17
C ARG A 237 1.09 10.87 -8.89
N MET A 238 0.19 10.06 -8.34
CA MET A 238 -0.58 10.39 -7.14
C MET A 238 0.28 10.40 -5.86
N MET A 239 1.39 9.65 -5.86
CA MET A 239 2.38 9.67 -4.79
C MET A 239 3.76 10.07 -5.33
N PRO A 240 4.51 10.90 -4.60
CA PRO A 240 5.91 11.14 -4.92
C PRO A 240 6.67 9.82 -4.77
N THR A 241 7.13 9.26 -5.89
CA THR A 241 8.21 8.27 -5.83
C THR A 241 9.45 8.98 -5.27
N ALA A 242 10.36 8.25 -4.63
CA ALA A 242 11.56 8.84 -4.02
C ALA A 242 12.44 9.70 -4.96
N ALA A 243 12.14 9.74 -6.26
CA ALA A 243 12.54 10.83 -7.14
C ALA A 243 11.69 12.07 -6.83
N SER A 244 12.26 12.97 -6.01
CA SER A 244 11.83 14.36 -5.89
C SER A 244 11.41 14.93 -7.26
N LYS A 245 10.40 15.81 -7.34
CA LYS A 245 10.02 16.49 -8.60
C LYS A 245 11.23 17.09 -9.34
N ARG A 246 12.28 17.47 -8.59
CA ARG A 246 13.61 17.86 -9.13
C ARG A 246 14.41 16.73 -9.79
N ASP A 247 14.37 15.52 -9.25
CA ASP A 247 15.03 14.34 -9.84
C ASP A 247 14.28 13.84 -11.09
N GLN A 248 12.95 14.04 -11.16
CA GLN A 248 12.18 13.82 -12.38
C GLN A 248 12.54 14.81 -13.50
N LEU A 249 12.73 16.10 -13.20
CA LEU A 249 13.24 17.09 -14.16
C LEU A 249 14.62 16.70 -14.71
N LEU A 250 15.52 16.29 -13.83
CA LEU A 250 16.85 15.83 -14.21
C LEU A 250 16.81 14.53 -15.03
N THR A 251 15.94 13.59 -14.66
CA THR A 251 15.73 12.36 -15.45
C THR A 251 15.14 12.70 -16.82
N MET A 252 14.14 13.60 -16.89
CA MET A 252 13.56 14.09 -18.15
C MET A 252 14.57 14.80 -19.05
N LEU A 253 15.48 15.59 -18.49
CA LEU A 253 16.57 16.23 -19.22
C LEU A 253 17.59 15.21 -19.78
N LEU A 254 17.70 14.05 -19.14
CA LEU A 254 18.70 13.02 -19.45
C LEU A 254 18.15 11.85 -20.30
N THR A 255 16.84 11.56 -20.30
CA THR A 255 16.33 10.31 -20.87
C THR A 255 15.61 10.34 -22.21
N GLU A 256 14.84 11.35 -22.66
CA GLU A 256 14.34 11.28 -24.05
C GLU A 256 13.68 12.52 -24.67
N GLN A 257 13.85 12.59 -25.99
CA GLN A 257 13.27 13.48 -26.98
C GLN A 257 11.74 13.26 -27.10
N GLN A 258 10.91 14.29 -26.89
CA GLN A 258 9.81 14.68 -27.81
C GLN A 258 9.01 15.91 -27.33
N SER A 259 8.80 16.81 -28.30
CA SER A 259 7.73 17.84 -28.42
C SER A 259 7.56 18.94 -27.37
N GLY A 260 8.64 19.45 -26.77
CA GLY A 260 8.57 20.71 -26.02
C GLY A 260 9.91 21.44 -26.02
N THR A 261 9.90 22.78 -26.12
CA THR A 261 11.12 23.57 -25.98
C THR A 261 11.57 23.57 -24.52
N PHE A 262 12.88 23.48 -24.26
CA PHE A 262 13.45 23.51 -22.90
C PHE A 262 12.95 24.72 -22.08
N ALA A 263 12.72 25.86 -22.73
CA ALA A 263 12.16 27.05 -22.11
C ALA A 263 10.74 26.81 -21.53
N ALA A 264 9.87 26.09 -22.24
CA ALA A 264 8.52 25.76 -21.77
C ALA A 264 8.54 24.79 -20.57
N GLN A 265 9.56 23.95 -20.47
CA GLN A 265 9.72 22.99 -19.38
C GLN A 265 10.27 23.66 -18.10
N PHE A 266 11.23 24.58 -18.23
CA PHE A 266 11.73 25.40 -17.12
C PHE A 266 10.65 26.37 -16.58
N ALA A 267 9.87 26.98 -17.48
CA ALA A 267 8.78 27.89 -17.10
C ALA A 267 7.66 27.20 -16.28
N LYS A 268 7.36 25.92 -16.56
CA LYS A 268 6.39 25.13 -15.78
C LYS A 268 6.80 24.93 -14.31
N GLU A 269 8.08 25.03 -14.02
CA GLU A 269 8.67 24.74 -12.71
C GLU A 269 9.21 26.01 -12.04
N HIS A 270 8.77 27.19 -12.52
CA HIS A 270 9.20 28.51 -12.05
C HIS A 270 10.72 28.71 -12.04
N ALA A 271 11.45 28.00 -12.91
CA ALA A 271 12.88 28.14 -13.08
C ALA A 271 13.20 28.92 -14.37
N THR A 272 14.22 29.77 -14.35
CA THR A 272 14.71 30.45 -15.55
C THR A 272 15.74 29.57 -16.25
N LEU A 273 15.53 29.27 -17.54
CA LEU A 273 16.49 28.52 -18.35
C LEU A 273 17.79 29.34 -18.52
N PRO A 274 18.95 28.86 -18.02
CA PRO A 274 20.21 29.56 -18.19
C PRO A 274 20.67 29.59 -19.66
N THR A 275 21.39 30.64 -20.04
CA THR A 275 21.97 30.82 -21.39
C THR A 275 23.06 29.81 -21.73
N SER A 276 23.69 29.19 -20.73
CA SER A 276 24.69 28.12 -20.90
C SER A 276 24.72 27.23 -19.65
N MET A 277 24.84 25.92 -19.83
CA MET A 277 24.90 24.93 -18.73
C MET A 277 26.04 23.95 -18.96
N VAL A 278 26.68 23.53 -17.86
CA VAL A 278 27.73 22.51 -17.87
C VAL A 278 27.31 21.35 -16.98
N LEU A 279 27.44 20.13 -17.51
CA LEU A 279 27.25 18.89 -16.75
C LEU A 279 28.61 18.41 -16.23
N ILE A 280 28.73 18.32 -14.91
CA ILE A 280 29.91 17.87 -14.18
C ILE A 280 29.61 16.47 -13.65
N LYS A 281 30.42 15.49 -14.05
CA LYS A 281 30.41 14.14 -13.46
C LYS A 281 31.38 14.10 -12.29
N GLY A 282 30.88 13.85 -11.09
CA GLY A 282 31.67 13.63 -9.89
C GLY A 282 31.97 12.15 -9.70
N GLU A 283 33.25 11.82 -9.52
CA GLU A 283 33.70 10.46 -9.20
C GLU A 283 34.15 10.41 -7.73
N PRO A 284 33.64 9.47 -6.92
CA PRO A 284 34.02 9.37 -5.52
C PRO A 284 35.46 8.85 -5.40
N ARG A 285 36.24 9.44 -4.48
CA ARG A 285 37.51 8.83 -4.06
C ARG A 285 37.25 7.59 -3.22
N ALA A 286 38.19 6.64 -3.23
CA ALA A 286 38.09 5.38 -2.52
C ALA A 286 37.59 5.57 -1.07
N GLY A 287 36.50 4.87 -0.71
CA GLY A 287 35.89 4.94 0.62
C GLY A 287 34.80 6.01 0.82
N GLN A 288 34.58 6.92 -0.13
CA GLN A 288 33.49 7.90 -0.05
C GLN A 288 32.19 7.37 -0.65
N SER A 289 31.08 7.54 0.08
CA SER A 289 29.75 7.23 -0.45
C SER A 289 29.32 8.28 -1.46
N LEU A 290 28.56 7.88 -2.48
CA LEU A 290 27.98 8.79 -3.48
C LEU A 290 27.10 9.88 -2.82
N ALA A 291 26.46 9.56 -1.70
CA ALA A 291 25.68 10.53 -0.91
C ALA A 291 26.57 11.62 -0.31
N ALA A 292 27.74 11.26 0.24
CA ALA A 292 28.70 12.23 0.77
C ALA A 292 29.28 13.12 -0.35
N LEU A 293 29.54 12.54 -1.53
CA LEU A 293 29.97 13.29 -2.71
C LEU A 293 28.91 14.30 -3.18
N LYS A 294 27.63 13.89 -3.20
CA LYS A 294 26.50 14.77 -3.55
C LYS A 294 26.42 15.98 -2.63
N GLU A 295 26.45 15.77 -1.31
CA GLU A 295 26.40 16.88 -0.35
C GLU A 295 27.63 17.78 -0.43
N ARG A 296 28.81 17.21 -0.71
CA ARG A 296 30.04 17.98 -0.89
C ARG A 296 30.02 18.84 -2.16
N LEU A 297 29.56 18.30 -3.28
CA LEU A 297 29.38 19.06 -4.52
C LEU A 297 28.32 20.15 -4.33
N LYS A 298 27.25 19.87 -3.59
CA LYS A 298 26.23 20.87 -3.25
C LYS A 298 26.83 22.01 -2.45
N TYR A 299 27.61 21.70 -1.42
CA TYR A 299 28.30 22.70 -0.61
C TYR A 299 29.27 23.57 -1.43
N LEU A 300 30.04 22.96 -2.35
CA LEU A 300 31.05 23.66 -3.14
C LEU A 300 30.46 24.49 -4.30
N LEU A 301 29.43 23.98 -4.99
CA LEU A 301 28.95 24.58 -6.24
C LEU A 301 27.82 25.61 -6.01
N THR A 302 26.98 25.44 -4.99
CA THR A 302 25.89 26.39 -4.68
C THR A 302 26.38 27.85 -4.49
N PRO A 303 27.52 28.14 -3.84
CA PRO A 303 28.00 29.52 -3.74
C PRO A 303 28.66 30.05 -5.02
N LEU A 304 29.07 29.18 -5.95
CA LEU A 304 29.82 29.56 -7.16
C LEU A 304 28.91 29.79 -8.37
N PHE A 305 27.74 29.16 -8.40
CA PHE A 305 26.83 29.21 -9.55
C PHE A 305 25.43 29.63 -9.14
N SER A 306 24.82 30.50 -9.94
CA SER A 306 23.47 31.03 -9.68
C SER A 306 22.39 29.94 -9.67
N GLN A 307 22.60 28.86 -10.42
CA GLN A 307 21.75 27.68 -10.41
C GLN A 307 22.63 26.43 -10.42
N THR A 308 22.43 25.57 -9.41
CA THR A 308 23.11 24.28 -9.29
C THR A 308 22.09 23.18 -9.01
N LEU A 309 22.09 22.13 -9.84
CA LEU A 309 21.28 20.93 -9.66
C LEU A 309 22.20 19.72 -9.53
N ILE A 310 22.06 18.92 -8.47
CA ILE A 310 22.95 17.79 -8.21
C ILE A 310 22.14 16.55 -7.86
N THR A 311 22.41 15.44 -8.54
CA THR A 311 21.69 14.18 -8.34
C THR A 311 22.61 12.96 -8.47
N LEU A 312 22.08 11.81 -8.08
CA LEU A 312 22.70 10.50 -8.29
C LEU A 312 21.91 9.76 -9.37
N TYR A 313 22.56 9.47 -10.49
CA TYR A 313 21.94 8.78 -11.63
C TYR A 313 22.83 7.60 -12.06
N HIS A 314 22.26 6.38 -12.16
CA HIS A 314 22.99 5.14 -12.48
C HIS A 314 24.35 4.97 -11.77
N HIS A 315 24.38 5.16 -10.44
CA HIS A 315 25.60 5.09 -9.60
C HIS A 315 26.66 6.17 -9.91
N GLN A 316 26.29 7.25 -10.57
CA GLN A 316 27.15 8.40 -10.85
C GLN A 316 26.59 9.65 -10.16
N CYS A 317 27.46 10.49 -9.63
CA CYS A 317 27.06 11.79 -9.11
C CYS A 317 27.17 12.83 -10.23
N LEU A 318 26.06 13.48 -10.58
CA LEU A 318 26.00 14.46 -11.65
C LEU A 318 25.59 15.81 -11.09
N ALA A 319 26.29 16.87 -11.50
CA ALA A 319 25.96 18.25 -11.17
C ALA A 319 25.77 19.06 -12.46
N LEU A 320 24.61 19.67 -12.63
CA LEU A 320 24.33 20.63 -13.70
C LEU A 320 24.44 22.03 -13.12
N VAL A 321 25.30 22.87 -13.69
CA VAL A 321 25.55 24.25 -13.23
C VAL A 321 25.30 25.26 -14.35
N SER A 322 24.72 26.40 -14.01
CA SER A 322 24.58 27.53 -14.93
C SER A 322 25.90 28.27 -15.10
N VAL A 323 26.32 28.51 -16.34
CA VAL A 323 27.49 29.34 -16.63
C VAL A 323 26.98 30.66 -17.19
N ALA A 324 26.83 31.67 -16.34
CA ALA A 324 26.72 33.04 -16.82
C ALA A 324 28.12 33.49 -17.23
N CYS A 325 28.33 33.81 -18.50
CA CYS A 325 29.62 34.25 -19.01
C CYS A 325 29.92 35.68 -18.54
N GLN A 326 30.27 35.84 -17.26
CA GLN A 326 30.96 37.00 -16.72
C GLN A 326 31.96 36.49 -15.68
N LEU A 327 33.24 36.72 -15.96
CA LEU A 327 34.46 36.45 -15.18
C LEU A 327 35.37 35.33 -15.69
N THR A 328 36.36 35.81 -16.44
CA THR A 328 37.78 35.44 -16.51
C THR A 328 38.35 34.85 -15.21
N THR A 329 38.02 33.60 -14.93
CA THR A 329 38.78 32.78 -14.00
C THR A 329 38.89 31.38 -14.57
N THR A 330 40.11 31.00 -14.93
CA THR A 330 40.48 29.64 -15.29
C THR A 330 40.09 28.73 -14.12
N LEU A 331 39.00 27.97 -14.28
CA LEU A 331 38.47 27.05 -13.28
C LEU A 331 39.39 25.83 -13.19
N ASN A 332 40.51 25.96 -12.47
CA ASN A 332 41.37 24.84 -12.11
C ASN A 332 40.74 24.08 -10.94
N LEU A 333 39.73 23.27 -11.22
CA LEU A 333 39.18 22.29 -10.28
C LEU A 333 40.15 21.09 -10.18
N LYS A 334 41.22 21.24 -9.40
CA LYS A 334 41.91 20.07 -8.83
C LYS A 334 41.08 19.56 -7.65
N LEU A 335 40.15 18.65 -7.93
CA LEU A 335 39.51 17.85 -6.90
C LEU A 335 40.57 16.90 -6.30
N ILE A 336 41.12 17.22 -5.13
CA ILE A 336 41.98 16.33 -4.29
C ILE A 336 41.16 15.39 -3.41
#